data_AF-A0A7W1SDD9-F1
#
_entry.id   AF-A0A7W1SDD9-F1
#
_cell.length_a   1.000
_cell.length_b   1.000
_cell.length_c   1.000
_cell.angle_alpha   90.00
_cell.angle_beta   90.00
_cell.angle_gamma   90.00
#
_symmetry.space_group_name_H-M   'P 1'
#
loop_
_entity.id
_entity.type
_entity.pdbx_description
1 polymer ?
#
loop_
_entity_poly.entity_id
_entity_poly.type
_entity_poly.pdbx_seq_one_letter_code
_entity_poly.pdbx_strand_id
1 'polypeptide(L)'
;VTVNEEFFQGHFPGAPLMPGVLMIESLAQVATILLMQPRDGRPAGRAFLRGVDDAKFRLPVVPGDRLRLEVTLGARRSQMARARAVAYIGDSVVAEATLVMGLVADGTGGIREGVTMDPTSSVHPGAIIGTGTVIGANAVVGEHVRIGRDCRIGASSVIDGDTIVGDGNEFFPFVSIGLIPQDLKYQGEPTRLVIGDRNVFREFVTIHRGTAGGGGITTIGNHNVFMAYAHVAHDCHVGHYTIFGNAATLGGHVRVEDYATISAFSGVHQFCRVGRYAFIGGFSVITKDALPFARTVGNRARIYGLNTIGLVRRKFSQDSIAKLRRAYRILLHSNTSRALAQIEKDRTLQCAEVQYVVDFIRSSSRGVGLRRPSRRLDESGED
;
A
#
# COMPACT_ATOMS: atom_id res chain seq x y z
N VAL A 1 -6.94 -28.35 40.77
CA VAL A 1 -7.64 -29.03 39.67
C VAL A 1 -9.02 -29.43 40.16
N THR A 2 -10.05 -29.35 39.31
CA THR A 2 -11.45 -29.56 39.73
C THR A 2 -12.05 -30.75 38.99
N VAL A 3 -13.06 -31.42 39.57
CA VAL A 3 -13.71 -32.59 38.95
C VAL A 3 -14.44 -32.26 37.65
N ASN A 4 -14.72 -30.98 37.42
CA ASN A 4 -15.40 -30.47 36.23
C ASN A 4 -14.47 -30.39 35.00
N GLU A 5 -13.17 -30.60 35.17
CA GLU A 5 -12.23 -30.66 34.03
C GLU A 5 -12.47 -31.95 33.22
N GLU A 6 -12.66 -31.81 31.90
CA GLU A 6 -13.11 -32.90 31.02
C GLU A 6 -12.18 -34.12 31.04
N PHE A 7 -10.87 -33.91 31.24
CA PHE A 7 -9.91 -35.00 31.28
C PHE A 7 -10.09 -35.95 32.47
N PHE A 8 -10.76 -35.55 33.56
CA PHE A 8 -11.06 -36.47 34.66
C PHE A 8 -12.20 -37.45 34.35
N GLN A 9 -13.07 -37.12 33.39
CA GLN A 9 -14.18 -37.99 32.99
C GLN A 9 -13.72 -39.10 32.04
N GLY A 10 -12.70 -38.83 31.21
CA GLY A 10 -12.29 -39.72 30.11
C GLY A 10 -10.91 -40.35 30.22
N HIS A 11 -10.01 -39.87 31.09
CA HIS A 11 -8.62 -40.36 31.11
C HIS A 11 -8.50 -41.78 31.70
N PHE A 12 -9.13 -42.04 32.85
CA PHE A 12 -9.25 -43.38 33.42
C PHE A 12 -10.66 -43.60 33.97
N PRO A 13 -11.49 -44.42 33.29
CA PRO A 13 -12.86 -44.69 33.73
C PRO A 13 -12.89 -45.21 35.17
N GLY A 14 -13.65 -44.54 36.04
CA GLY A 14 -13.77 -44.89 37.46
C GLY A 14 -12.61 -44.48 38.37
N ALA A 15 -11.55 -43.86 37.82
CA ALA A 15 -10.38 -43.39 38.58
C ALA A 15 -9.96 -41.99 38.08
N PRO A 16 -10.58 -40.90 38.59
CA PRO A 16 -10.32 -39.56 38.08
C PRO A 16 -8.87 -39.13 38.39
N LEU A 17 -8.02 -39.18 37.37
CA LEU A 17 -6.59 -38.85 37.45
C LEU A 17 -6.21 -37.83 36.37
N MET A 18 -5.41 -36.82 36.73
CA MET A 18 -4.89 -35.86 35.77
C MET A 18 -3.80 -36.51 34.89
N PRO A 19 -3.88 -36.41 33.56
CA PRO A 19 -2.82 -36.87 32.66
C PRO A 19 -1.45 -36.21 32.93
N GLY A 20 -0.39 -37.03 32.92
CA GLY A 20 1.00 -36.57 33.00
C GLY A 20 1.33 -35.48 31.99
N VAL A 21 0.84 -35.63 30.75
CA VAL A 21 1.03 -34.66 29.67
C VAL A 21 0.43 -33.28 29.98
N LEU A 22 -0.69 -33.21 30.70
CA LEU A 22 -1.29 -31.93 31.08
C LEU A 22 -0.51 -31.23 32.20
N MET A 23 0.13 -32.00 33.09
CA MET A 23 1.06 -31.44 34.07
C MET A 23 2.30 -30.86 33.38
N ILE A 24 2.85 -31.56 32.38
CA ILE A 24 3.97 -31.06 31.57
C ILE A 24 3.59 -29.83 30.75
N GLU A 25 2.42 -29.83 30.11
CA GLU A 25 1.89 -28.68 29.37
C GLU A 25 1.74 -27.45 30.27
N SER A 26 1.15 -27.64 31.46
CA SER A 26 1.01 -26.56 32.44
C SER A 26 2.37 -25.98 32.84
N LEU A 27 3.37 -26.84 33.07
CA LEU A 27 4.74 -26.43 33.36
C LEU A 27 5.41 -25.71 32.17
N ALA A 28 5.15 -26.14 30.94
CA ALA A 28 5.64 -25.50 29.71
C ALA A 28 5.03 -24.11 29.49
N GLN A 29 3.76 -23.91 29.86
CA GLN A 29 3.11 -22.60 29.85
C GLN A 29 3.74 -21.66 30.88
N VAL A 30 4.02 -22.13 32.10
CA VAL A 30 4.74 -21.33 33.11
C VAL A 30 6.15 -20.97 32.61
N ALA A 31 6.87 -21.92 32.00
CA ALA A 31 8.17 -21.66 31.40
C ALA A 31 8.10 -20.62 30.27
N THR A 32 7.05 -20.68 29.45
CA THR A 32 6.78 -19.71 28.39
C THR A 32 6.53 -18.32 28.96
N ILE A 33 5.69 -18.20 29.99
CA ILE A 33 5.44 -16.93 30.68
C ILE A 33 6.75 -16.36 31.23
N LEU A 34 7.56 -17.19 31.89
CA LEU A 34 8.84 -16.75 32.46
C LEU A 34 9.87 -16.35 31.39
N LEU A 35 9.86 -17.00 30.23
CA LEU A 35 10.72 -16.66 29.08
C LEU A 35 10.26 -15.41 28.33
N MET A 36 8.96 -15.17 28.29
CA MET A 36 8.32 -14.08 27.55
C MET A 36 8.02 -12.86 28.42
N GLN A 37 8.23 -12.93 29.74
CA GLN A 37 8.11 -11.79 30.63
C GLN A 37 9.16 -10.73 30.25
N PRO A 38 8.73 -9.54 29.84
CA PRO A 38 9.64 -8.53 29.33
C PRO A 38 10.37 -7.84 30.48
N ARG A 39 11.61 -7.39 30.24
CA ARG A 39 12.20 -6.35 31.10
C ARG A 39 11.48 -4.99 30.90
N ASP A 40 10.85 -4.77 29.74
CA ASP A 40 10.30 -3.46 29.32
C ASP A 40 8.88 -3.50 28.70
N GLY A 41 8.03 -4.48 29.04
CA GLY A 41 6.59 -4.47 28.67
C GLY A 41 6.16 -4.93 27.26
N ARG A 42 7.03 -5.48 26.40
CA ARG A 42 6.62 -6.10 25.11
C ARG A 42 7.18 -7.52 24.95
N PRO A 43 6.36 -8.55 24.64
CA PRO A 43 6.90 -9.88 24.34
C PRO A 43 7.74 -9.82 23.06
N ALA A 44 9.00 -10.28 23.12
CA ALA A 44 9.97 -10.17 22.04
C ALA A 44 10.11 -11.46 21.20
N GLY A 45 9.00 -12.18 21.00
CA GLY A 45 9.00 -13.44 20.25
C GLY A 45 7.91 -14.42 20.65
N ARG A 46 8.01 -15.63 20.07
CA ARG A 46 7.21 -16.81 20.43
C ARG A 46 8.10 -17.85 21.11
N ALA A 47 7.57 -18.53 22.12
CA ALA A 47 8.20 -19.72 22.70
C ALA A 47 7.34 -20.95 22.40
N PHE A 48 7.99 -22.10 22.25
CA PHE A 48 7.31 -23.38 22.09
C PHE A 48 8.09 -24.49 22.79
N LEU A 49 7.39 -25.52 23.27
CA LEU A 49 8.02 -26.70 23.84
C LEU A 49 8.66 -27.52 22.70
N ARG A 50 9.97 -27.71 22.77
CA ARG A 50 10.75 -28.48 21.78
C ARG A 50 11.03 -29.90 22.25
N GLY A 51 11.18 -30.09 23.55
CA GLY A 51 11.50 -31.39 24.13
C GLY A 51 11.25 -31.43 25.62
N VAL A 52 11.10 -32.63 26.14
CA VAL A 52 10.89 -32.92 27.55
C VAL A 52 11.89 -34.02 27.94
N ASP A 53 12.85 -33.66 28.77
CA ASP A 53 13.90 -34.56 29.26
C ASP A 53 13.62 -34.92 30.73
N ASP A 54 13.99 -36.14 31.13
CA ASP A 54 13.94 -36.62 32.53
C ASP A 54 12.58 -36.47 33.24
N ALA A 55 11.47 -36.60 32.50
CA ALA A 55 10.13 -36.49 33.08
C ALA A 55 9.85 -37.61 34.09
N LYS A 56 9.44 -37.26 35.30
CA LYS A 56 9.05 -38.18 36.37
C LYS A 56 7.71 -37.77 36.94
N PHE A 57 6.79 -38.72 37.05
CA PHE A 57 5.48 -38.58 37.68
C PHE A 57 5.47 -39.44 38.94
N ARG A 58 5.37 -38.80 40.11
CA ARG A 58 5.65 -39.46 41.41
C ARG A 58 4.39 -39.81 42.18
N LEU A 59 3.35 -39.00 42.05
CA LEU A 59 2.09 -39.17 42.78
C LEU A 59 0.90 -38.88 41.85
N PRO A 60 -0.23 -39.58 42.06
CA PRO A 60 -1.46 -39.26 41.36
C PRO A 60 -1.96 -37.87 41.74
N VAL A 61 -2.53 -37.17 40.77
CA VAL A 61 -3.19 -35.87 40.97
C VAL A 61 -4.68 -36.04 40.67
N VAL A 62 -5.51 -35.80 41.67
CA VAL A 62 -6.95 -36.08 41.64
C VAL A 62 -7.76 -34.79 41.83
N PRO A 63 -9.07 -34.79 41.52
CA PRO A 63 -9.92 -33.64 41.76
C PRO A 63 -9.86 -33.16 43.22
N GLY A 64 -9.72 -31.85 43.41
CA GLY A 64 -9.55 -31.23 44.73
C GLY A 64 -8.10 -30.88 45.06
N ASP A 65 -7.13 -31.50 44.41
CA ASP A 65 -5.72 -31.16 44.61
C ASP A 65 -5.38 -29.76 44.12
N ARG A 66 -4.46 -29.10 44.82
CA ARG A 66 -3.90 -27.80 44.42
C ARG A 66 -2.47 -27.97 43.94
N LEU A 67 -2.28 -27.83 42.63
CA LEU A 67 -0.95 -27.84 42.02
C LEU A 67 -0.27 -26.48 42.23
N ARG A 68 0.94 -26.52 42.76
CA ARG A 68 1.91 -25.41 42.71
C ARG A 68 2.96 -25.76 41.66
N LEU A 69 3.12 -24.88 40.67
CA LEU A 69 4.03 -25.05 39.55
C LEU A 69 5.24 -24.13 39.75
N GLU A 70 6.44 -24.69 39.73
CA GLU A 70 7.68 -23.94 39.85
C GLU A 70 8.58 -24.22 38.66
N VAL A 71 9.05 -23.14 38.04
CA VAL A 71 9.95 -23.22 36.90
C VAL A 71 11.16 -22.33 37.17
N THR A 72 12.34 -22.92 37.02
CA THR A 72 13.62 -22.20 37.08
C THR A 72 14.29 -22.26 35.73
N LEU A 73 14.59 -21.10 35.13
CA LEU A 73 15.32 -21.02 33.88
C LEU A 73 16.80 -21.33 34.12
N GLY A 74 17.33 -22.29 33.36
CA GLY A 74 18.75 -22.60 33.28
C GLY A 74 19.44 -21.83 32.16
N ALA A 75 20.54 -22.40 31.66
CA ALA A 75 21.31 -21.79 30.59
C ALA A 75 20.48 -21.55 29.31
N ARG A 76 20.58 -20.34 28.77
CA ARG A 76 20.04 -19.95 27.46
C ARG A 76 21.16 -20.03 26.43
N ARG A 77 20.91 -20.65 25.28
CA ARG A 77 21.85 -20.71 24.15
C ARG A 77 21.10 -20.43 22.85
N SER A 78 21.46 -19.35 22.16
CA SER A 78 20.82 -18.95 20.90
C SER A 78 19.28 -18.93 21.03
N GLN A 79 18.58 -19.67 20.18
CA GLN A 79 17.13 -19.82 20.12
C GLN A 79 16.58 -20.96 21.00
N MET A 80 17.31 -21.35 22.05
CA MET A 80 16.91 -22.41 22.96
C MET A 80 17.15 -22.04 24.42
N ALA A 81 16.25 -22.48 25.29
CA ALA A 81 16.39 -22.38 26.74
C ALA A 81 16.06 -23.72 27.39
N ARG A 82 16.78 -24.07 28.46
CA ARG A 82 16.40 -25.19 29.34
C ARG A 82 15.75 -24.65 30.59
N ALA A 83 14.67 -25.27 31.03
CA ALA A 83 13.98 -24.92 32.26
C ALA A 83 13.81 -26.17 33.13
N ARG A 84 14.21 -26.09 34.40
CA ARG A 84 13.85 -27.10 35.39
C ARG A 84 12.43 -26.79 35.85
N ALA A 85 11.53 -27.75 35.72
CA ALA A 85 10.12 -27.57 36.00
C ALA A 85 9.62 -28.62 36.99
N VAL A 86 8.96 -28.20 38.06
CA VAL A 86 8.49 -29.07 39.14
C VAL A 86 7.07 -28.68 39.53
N ALA A 87 6.20 -29.67 39.65
CA ALA A 87 4.85 -29.53 40.17
C ALA A 87 4.74 -30.19 41.56
N TYR A 88 4.05 -29.51 42.47
CA TYR A 88 3.86 -29.94 43.85
C TYR A 88 2.37 -30.01 44.22
N ILE A 89 2.03 -30.91 45.15
CA ILE A 89 0.84 -30.83 45.99
C ILE A 89 1.32 -30.71 47.44
N GLY A 90 1.04 -29.56 48.07
CA GLY A 90 1.69 -29.20 49.34
C GLY A 90 3.22 -29.16 49.17
N ASP A 91 3.90 -30.00 49.94
CA ASP A 91 5.37 -30.17 49.92
C ASP A 91 5.83 -31.38 49.08
N SER A 92 4.89 -32.19 48.59
CA SER A 92 5.19 -33.39 47.83
C SER A 92 5.35 -33.08 46.34
N VAL A 93 6.47 -33.52 45.74
CA VAL A 93 6.68 -33.46 44.29
C VAL A 93 5.77 -34.48 43.61
N VAL A 94 4.95 -34.02 42.67
CA VAL A 94 4.03 -34.87 41.90
C VAL A 94 4.48 -35.06 40.46
N ALA A 95 5.14 -34.07 39.87
CA ALA A 95 5.80 -34.18 38.58
C ALA A 95 7.07 -33.33 38.53
N GLU A 96 8.08 -33.79 37.81
CA GLU A 96 9.27 -32.99 37.49
C GLU A 96 9.78 -33.32 36.10
N ALA A 97 10.36 -32.33 35.41
CA ALA A 97 10.98 -32.51 34.11
C ALA A 97 12.00 -31.40 33.83
N THR A 98 12.90 -31.65 32.88
CA THR A 98 13.69 -30.61 32.22
C THR A 98 13.03 -30.28 30.89
N LEU A 99 12.52 -29.06 30.75
CA LEU A 99 11.88 -28.59 29.53
C LEU A 99 12.92 -27.94 28.61
N VAL A 100 12.91 -28.34 27.34
CA VAL A 100 13.67 -27.68 26.29
C VAL A 100 12.73 -26.77 25.52
N MET A 101 12.90 -25.47 25.69
CA MET A 101 12.07 -24.44 25.07
C MET A 101 12.78 -23.89 23.83
N GLY A 102 12.08 -23.86 22.70
CA GLY A 102 12.48 -23.12 21.50
C GLY A 102 12.03 -21.67 21.59
N LEU A 103 12.85 -20.75 21.10
CA LEU A 103 12.55 -19.32 20.99
C LEU A 103 12.58 -18.93 19.52
N VAL A 104 11.56 -18.21 19.07
CA VAL A 104 11.55 -17.54 17.78
C VAL A 104 11.54 -16.06 18.08
N ALA A 105 12.63 -15.37 17.75
CA ALA A 105 12.61 -13.91 17.76
C ALA A 105 11.57 -13.45 16.74
N ASP A 106 10.62 -12.60 17.15
CA ASP A 106 9.83 -11.87 16.18
C ASP A 106 10.82 -10.98 15.43
N GLY A 107 10.99 -11.23 14.13
CA GLY A 107 11.98 -10.56 13.30
C GLY A 107 11.61 -9.09 13.11
N THR A 108 11.85 -8.29 14.13
CA THR A 108 11.69 -6.83 14.16
C THR A 108 12.87 -6.12 13.52
N GLY A 109 13.80 -6.85 12.87
CA GLY A 109 15.04 -6.30 12.29
C GLY A 109 14.82 -5.17 11.28
N GLY A 110 13.61 -5.05 10.69
CA GLY A 110 13.24 -3.94 9.81
C GLY A 110 12.38 -2.84 10.44
N ILE A 111 11.85 -3.03 11.66
CA ILE A 111 10.95 -2.07 12.31
C ILE A 111 11.78 -1.14 13.20
N ARG A 112 11.86 0.15 12.83
CA ARG A 112 12.64 1.14 13.58
C ARG A 112 11.96 1.57 14.87
N GLU A 113 12.74 2.11 15.80
CA GLU A 113 12.23 2.76 17.01
C GLU A 113 11.22 3.87 16.66
N GLY A 114 10.16 4.00 17.47
CA GLY A 114 9.09 4.98 17.27
C GLY A 114 7.96 4.56 16.32
N VAL A 115 7.93 3.32 15.85
CA VAL A 115 6.79 2.75 15.11
C VAL A 115 5.68 2.34 16.08
N THR A 116 4.45 2.75 15.80
CA THR A 116 3.25 2.36 16.57
C THR A 116 2.40 1.42 15.74
N MET A 117 2.07 0.25 16.27
CA MET A 117 1.29 -0.75 15.55
C MET A 117 0.12 -1.21 16.42
N ASP A 118 -1.06 -1.28 15.81
CA ASP A 118 -2.19 -1.95 16.42
C ASP A 118 -1.90 -3.46 16.61
N PRO A 119 -2.27 -4.08 17.74
CA PRO A 119 -2.02 -5.50 18.01
C PRO A 119 -2.60 -6.47 16.98
N THR A 120 -3.63 -6.04 16.22
CA THR A 120 -4.28 -6.87 15.20
C THR A 120 -3.65 -6.72 13.81
N SER A 121 -2.67 -5.83 13.64
CA SER A 121 -1.94 -5.69 12.39
C SER A 121 -1.01 -6.90 12.13
N SER A 122 -0.83 -7.25 10.86
CA SER A 122 0.06 -8.31 10.41
C SER A 122 1.17 -7.70 9.56
N VAL A 123 2.37 -7.59 10.12
CA VAL A 123 3.54 -7.05 9.42
C VAL A 123 4.57 -8.16 9.29
N HIS A 124 4.95 -8.47 8.05
CA HIS A 124 5.95 -9.49 7.81
C HIS A 124 7.31 -9.09 8.40
N PRO A 125 8.07 -10.01 9.01
CA PRO A 125 9.39 -9.71 9.59
C PRO A 125 10.43 -9.10 8.65
N GLY A 126 10.30 -9.36 7.34
CA GLY A 126 11.16 -8.80 6.30
C GLY A 126 10.84 -7.35 5.92
N ALA A 127 9.68 -6.82 6.33
CA ALA A 127 9.27 -5.47 6.01
C ALA A 127 10.15 -4.43 6.73
N ILE A 128 10.41 -3.31 6.07
CA ILE A 128 11.19 -2.20 6.64
C ILE A 128 10.24 -1.03 6.91
N ILE A 129 10.12 -0.61 8.16
CA ILE A 129 9.20 0.46 8.58
C ILE A 129 9.98 1.60 9.24
N GLY A 130 9.85 2.81 8.69
CA GLY A 130 10.49 4.02 9.19
C GLY A 130 9.89 4.53 10.50
N THR A 131 10.72 5.19 11.31
CA THR A 131 10.33 5.85 12.57
C THR A 131 9.12 6.77 12.42
N GLY A 132 8.28 6.84 13.44
CA GLY A 132 7.10 7.70 13.47
C GLY A 132 5.90 7.15 12.69
N THR A 133 6.09 6.06 11.94
CA THR A 133 5.01 5.42 11.19
C THR A 133 4.01 4.72 12.12
N VAL A 134 2.73 4.88 11.81
CA VAL A 134 1.61 4.28 12.54
C VAL A 134 0.90 3.27 11.64
N ILE A 135 0.70 2.04 12.15
CA ILE A 135 -0.01 0.97 11.45
C ILE A 135 -1.30 0.64 12.20
N GLY A 136 -2.43 0.80 11.50
CA GLY A 136 -3.78 0.60 12.05
C GLY A 136 -4.21 -0.86 12.13
N ALA A 137 -5.34 -1.08 12.80
CA ALA A 137 -5.92 -2.39 13.05
C ALA A 137 -6.13 -3.22 11.77
N ASN A 138 -5.82 -4.51 11.83
CA ASN A 138 -5.98 -5.46 10.73
C ASN A 138 -5.26 -5.09 9.41
N ALA A 139 -4.33 -4.12 9.42
CA ALA A 139 -3.52 -3.82 8.25
C ALA A 139 -2.52 -4.97 7.98
N VAL A 140 -2.23 -5.23 6.71
CA VAL A 140 -1.29 -6.27 6.26
C VAL A 140 -0.13 -5.62 5.50
N VAL A 141 1.09 -5.91 5.92
CA VAL A 141 2.32 -5.44 5.26
C VAL A 141 3.20 -6.63 4.89
N GLY A 142 3.45 -6.79 3.59
CA GLY A 142 4.19 -7.92 3.01
C GLY A 142 5.71 -7.88 3.21
N GLU A 143 6.38 -8.98 2.87
CA GLU A 143 7.81 -9.20 3.12
C GLU A 143 8.74 -8.17 2.49
N HIS A 144 8.48 -7.79 1.25
CA HIS A 144 9.39 -6.94 0.46
C HIS A 144 9.02 -5.45 0.51
N VAL A 145 8.14 -5.08 1.45
CA VAL A 145 7.64 -3.72 1.59
C VAL A 145 8.62 -2.86 2.40
N ARG A 146 8.88 -1.65 1.92
CA ARG A 146 9.69 -0.64 2.59
C ARG A 146 8.87 0.65 2.72
N ILE A 147 8.52 1.02 3.94
CA ILE A 147 7.76 2.23 4.27
C ILE A 147 8.68 3.22 4.96
N GLY A 148 8.67 4.47 4.48
CA GLY A 148 9.40 5.58 5.05
C GLY A 148 8.91 5.98 6.45
N ARG A 149 9.36 7.15 6.88
CA ARG A 149 9.05 7.74 8.19
C ARG A 149 7.70 8.43 8.18
N ASP A 150 7.12 8.58 9.37
CA ASP A 150 5.95 9.42 9.62
C ASP A 150 4.73 9.09 8.72
N CYS A 151 4.64 7.83 8.26
CA CYS A 151 3.52 7.37 7.46
C CYS A 151 2.34 6.96 8.35
N ARG A 152 1.13 7.00 7.80
CA ARG A 152 -0.08 6.47 8.46
C ARG A 152 -0.69 5.40 7.58
N ILE A 153 -0.73 4.17 8.07
CA ILE A 153 -1.35 3.04 7.39
C ILE A 153 -2.70 2.77 8.05
N GLY A 154 -3.79 3.02 7.33
CA GLY A 154 -5.15 2.89 7.82
C GLY A 154 -5.56 1.44 8.06
N ALA A 155 -6.62 1.26 8.85
CA ALA A 155 -7.13 -0.05 9.20
C ALA A 155 -7.49 -0.90 7.96
N SER A 156 -7.25 -2.20 8.04
CA SER A 156 -7.58 -3.17 6.98
C SER A 156 -6.99 -2.83 5.61
N SER A 157 -5.90 -2.08 5.58
CA SER A 157 -5.14 -1.79 4.36
C SER A 157 -4.18 -2.92 4.06
N VAL A 158 -3.97 -3.21 2.78
CA VAL A 158 -2.98 -4.18 2.32
C VAL A 158 -1.90 -3.46 1.53
N ILE A 159 -0.65 -3.61 1.97
CA ILE A 159 0.54 -3.16 1.24
C ILE A 159 1.45 -4.38 1.04
N ASP A 160 1.71 -4.77 -0.19
CA ASP A 160 2.47 -5.99 -0.50
C ASP A 160 3.34 -5.83 -1.76
N GLY A 161 4.05 -6.88 -2.16
CA GLY A 161 4.97 -6.89 -3.28
C GLY A 161 6.29 -6.17 -2.99
N ASP A 162 7.17 -6.10 -4.00
CA ASP A 162 8.34 -5.21 -3.96
C ASP A 162 7.82 -3.77 -4.07
N THR A 163 7.54 -3.16 -2.93
CA THR A 163 6.89 -1.85 -2.82
C THR A 163 7.73 -0.94 -1.92
N ILE A 164 8.12 0.20 -2.48
CA ILE A 164 8.85 1.24 -1.78
C ILE A 164 7.93 2.44 -1.61
N VAL A 165 7.79 2.93 -0.38
CA VAL A 165 6.98 4.09 -0.02
C VAL A 165 7.87 5.10 0.70
N GLY A 166 7.86 6.35 0.24
CA GLY A 166 8.58 7.46 0.86
C GLY A 166 7.98 7.92 2.21
N ASP A 167 8.36 9.11 2.65
CA ASP A 167 8.02 9.65 3.96
C ASP A 167 6.68 10.39 3.97
N GLY A 168 5.99 10.38 5.11
CA GLY A 168 4.83 11.22 5.38
C GLY A 168 3.58 10.90 4.55
N ASN A 169 3.47 9.68 4.03
CA ASN A 169 2.30 9.25 3.26
C ASN A 169 1.14 8.86 4.19
N GLU A 170 -0.08 9.14 3.75
CA GLU A 170 -1.31 8.77 4.46
C GLU A 170 -2.15 7.83 3.62
N PHE A 171 -2.32 6.60 4.11
CA PHE A 171 -3.16 5.58 3.52
C PHE A 171 -4.39 5.42 4.41
N PHE A 172 -5.57 5.72 3.87
CA PHE A 172 -6.85 5.53 4.56
C PHE A 172 -7.24 4.05 4.57
N PRO A 173 -8.29 3.67 5.32
CA PRO A 173 -8.69 2.27 5.41
C PRO A 173 -9.00 1.61 4.06
N PHE A 174 -8.77 0.29 4.01
CA PHE A 174 -9.11 -0.58 2.88
C PHE A 174 -8.40 -0.26 1.56
N VAL A 175 -7.24 0.40 1.58
CA VAL A 175 -6.42 0.51 0.36
C VAL A 175 -5.73 -0.81 0.04
N SER A 176 -5.41 -1.01 -1.24
CA SER A 176 -4.65 -2.15 -1.75
C SER A 176 -3.50 -1.66 -2.62
N ILE A 177 -2.29 -1.72 -2.08
CA ILE A 177 -1.09 -1.08 -2.64
C ILE A 177 -0.03 -2.14 -2.95
N GLY A 178 0.53 -2.10 -4.16
CA GLY A 178 1.65 -2.96 -4.55
C GLY A 178 1.28 -4.38 -4.96
N LEU A 179 -0.01 -4.72 -4.96
CA LEU A 179 -0.50 -6.03 -5.40
C LEU A 179 -0.20 -6.30 -6.88
N ILE A 180 -0.27 -7.58 -7.24
CA ILE A 180 -0.07 -8.06 -8.61
C ILE A 180 -0.94 -7.29 -9.61
N PRO A 181 -0.44 -7.01 -10.82
CA PRO A 181 -1.23 -6.34 -11.84
C PRO A 181 -2.39 -7.22 -12.32
N GLN A 182 -3.44 -6.57 -12.84
CA GLN A 182 -4.59 -7.25 -13.44
C GLN A 182 -4.35 -7.63 -14.92
N ASP A 183 -3.15 -7.40 -15.45
CA ASP A 183 -2.77 -7.83 -16.80
C ASP A 183 -2.70 -9.36 -16.85
N LEU A 184 -3.48 -9.97 -17.73
CA LEU A 184 -3.51 -11.43 -17.94
C LEU A 184 -2.18 -12.02 -18.39
N LYS A 185 -1.26 -11.18 -18.90
CA LYS A 185 0.08 -11.60 -19.30
C LYS A 185 1.05 -11.73 -18.14
N TYR A 186 0.72 -11.21 -16.96
CA TYR A 186 1.58 -11.30 -15.78
C TYR A 186 1.72 -12.76 -15.32
N GLN A 187 2.94 -13.23 -15.12
CA GLN A 187 3.26 -14.62 -14.76
C GLN A 187 4.02 -14.73 -13.44
N GLY A 188 3.96 -13.70 -12.59
CA GLY A 188 4.69 -13.68 -11.31
C GLY A 188 6.10 -13.12 -11.41
N GLU A 189 6.44 -12.41 -12.50
CA GLU A 189 7.74 -11.76 -12.63
C GLU A 189 8.01 -10.75 -11.48
N PRO A 190 9.30 -10.52 -11.12
CA PRO A 190 9.67 -9.61 -10.05
C PRO A 190 9.53 -8.15 -10.49
N THR A 191 8.37 -7.56 -10.23
CA THR A 191 8.05 -6.17 -10.56
C THR A 191 7.81 -5.34 -9.32
N ARG A 192 7.94 -4.02 -9.47
CA ARG A 192 8.02 -3.07 -8.37
C ARG A 192 6.94 -1.99 -8.43
N LEU A 193 6.60 -1.47 -7.26
CA LEU A 193 5.94 -0.18 -7.08
C LEU A 193 6.85 0.78 -6.31
N VAL A 194 6.97 2.02 -6.78
CA VAL A 194 7.70 3.09 -6.06
C VAL A 194 6.78 4.28 -5.85
N ILE A 195 6.54 4.64 -4.60
CA ILE A 195 5.74 5.79 -4.17
C ILE A 195 6.68 6.78 -3.46
N GLY A 196 6.60 8.05 -3.84
CA GLY A 196 7.33 9.13 -3.19
C GLY A 196 6.73 9.56 -1.85
N ASP A 197 6.82 10.85 -1.54
CA ASP A 197 6.50 11.41 -0.23
C ASP A 197 5.16 12.14 -0.19
N ARG A 198 4.56 12.17 1.00
CA ARG A 198 3.44 13.09 1.34
C ARG A 198 2.23 12.96 0.42
N ASN A 199 1.96 11.75 -0.07
CA ASN A 199 0.74 11.45 -0.80
C ASN A 199 -0.39 11.07 0.16
N VAL A 200 -1.62 11.32 -0.27
CA VAL A 200 -2.84 10.90 0.43
C VAL A 200 -3.60 9.91 -0.44
N PHE A 201 -3.78 8.68 0.05
CA PHE A 201 -4.54 7.62 -0.59
C PHE A 201 -5.79 7.38 0.22
N ARG A 202 -6.94 7.76 -0.32
CA ARG A 202 -8.25 7.60 0.32
C ARG A 202 -8.74 6.15 0.26
N GLU A 203 -9.90 5.92 0.84
CA GLU A 203 -10.49 4.62 1.04
C GLU A 203 -10.63 3.86 -0.29
N PHE A 204 -10.31 2.55 -0.27
CA PHE A 204 -10.45 1.68 -1.45
C PHE A 204 -9.61 2.07 -2.67
N VAL A 205 -8.58 2.91 -2.51
CA VAL A 205 -7.61 3.14 -3.59
C VAL A 205 -6.82 1.86 -3.88
N THR A 206 -6.61 1.60 -5.17
CA THR A 206 -5.85 0.45 -5.67
C THR A 206 -4.68 0.92 -6.53
N ILE A 207 -3.47 0.44 -6.24
CA ILE A 207 -2.27 0.74 -7.01
C ILE A 207 -1.49 -0.54 -7.24
N HIS A 208 -1.31 -0.91 -8.50
CA HIS A 208 -0.67 -2.17 -8.87
C HIS A 208 0.77 -1.96 -9.33
N ARG A 209 1.62 -2.95 -9.04
CA ARG A 209 3.01 -2.99 -9.53
C ARG A 209 3.07 -3.17 -11.07
N GLY A 210 4.24 -2.97 -11.64
CA GLY A 210 4.44 -3.09 -13.09
C GLY A 210 4.35 -4.52 -13.65
N THR A 211 4.63 -4.66 -14.93
CA THR A 211 4.75 -5.93 -15.67
C THR A 211 6.11 -6.00 -16.36
N ALA A 212 6.65 -7.20 -16.62
CA ALA A 212 7.92 -7.33 -17.35
C ALA A 212 7.89 -6.64 -18.72
N GLY A 213 6.74 -6.69 -19.42
CA GLY A 213 6.56 -6.05 -20.72
C GLY A 213 6.45 -4.52 -20.68
N GLY A 214 6.16 -3.93 -19.52
CA GLY A 214 5.96 -2.50 -19.33
C GLY A 214 7.09 -1.73 -18.68
N GLY A 215 8.22 -2.39 -18.41
CA GLY A 215 9.36 -1.83 -17.69
C GLY A 215 9.44 -2.27 -16.23
N GLY A 216 8.48 -3.06 -15.76
CA GLY A 216 8.51 -3.73 -14.46
C GLY A 216 8.29 -2.80 -13.27
N ILE A 217 7.86 -1.56 -13.50
CA ILE A 217 7.75 -0.55 -12.45
C ILE A 217 6.56 0.38 -12.66
N THR A 218 5.73 0.50 -11.62
CA THR A 218 4.77 1.60 -11.47
C THR A 218 5.40 2.66 -10.55
N THR A 219 5.29 3.94 -10.89
CA THR A 219 5.84 5.04 -10.07
C THR A 219 4.79 6.10 -9.74
N ILE A 220 4.72 6.50 -8.47
CA ILE A 220 3.95 7.64 -7.98
C ILE A 220 4.91 8.66 -7.38
N GLY A 221 4.80 9.92 -7.77
CA GLY A 221 5.61 11.01 -7.22
C GLY A 221 5.17 11.43 -5.80
N ASN A 222 5.09 12.75 -5.59
CA ASN A 222 4.96 13.35 -4.27
C ASN A 222 3.72 14.25 -4.20
N HIS A 223 3.18 14.45 -3.00
CA HIS A 223 2.11 15.42 -2.76
C HIS A 223 0.84 15.21 -3.60
N ASN A 224 0.58 13.97 -4.01
CA ASN A 224 -0.61 13.62 -4.76
C ASN A 224 -1.77 13.33 -3.82
N VAL A 225 -3.00 13.51 -4.30
CA VAL A 225 -4.22 13.10 -3.62
C VAL A 225 -4.98 12.12 -4.51
N PHE A 226 -5.20 10.92 -4.00
CA PHE A 226 -6.04 9.90 -4.63
C PHE A 226 -7.30 9.74 -3.79
N MET A 227 -8.43 10.24 -4.31
CA MET A 227 -9.73 10.11 -3.64
C MET A 227 -10.27 8.68 -3.76
N ALA A 228 -11.36 8.41 -3.03
CA ALA A 228 -11.84 7.05 -2.82
C ALA A 228 -12.08 6.30 -4.14
N TYR A 229 -11.72 5.02 -4.18
CA TYR A 229 -11.82 4.14 -5.36
C TYR A 229 -10.95 4.53 -6.57
N ALA A 230 -10.02 5.48 -6.45
CA ALA A 230 -9.07 5.72 -7.52
C ALA A 230 -8.23 4.47 -7.81
N HIS A 231 -7.94 4.24 -9.07
CA HIS A 231 -7.19 3.07 -9.54
C HIS A 231 -6.00 3.49 -10.40
N VAL A 232 -4.84 2.94 -10.07
CA VAL A 232 -3.62 3.03 -10.87
C VAL A 232 -3.21 1.62 -11.30
N ALA A 233 -3.37 1.33 -12.59
CA ALA A 233 -2.93 0.07 -13.17
C ALA A 233 -1.39 -0.03 -13.24
N HIS A 234 -0.94 -1.16 -13.76
CA HIS A 234 0.45 -1.48 -13.96
C HIS A 234 1.19 -0.50 -14.89
N ASP A 235 2.48 -0.32 -14.62
CA ASP A 235 3.43 0.45 -15.45
C ASP A 235 3.04 1.92 -15.63
N CYS A 236 2.19 2.44 -14.74
CA CYS A 236 1.81 3.84 -14.76
C CYS A 236 2.93 4.70 -14.14
N HIS A 237 3.05 5.93 -14.65
CA HIS A 237 3.96 6.93 -14.12
C HIS A 237 3.18 8.20 -13.77
N VAL A 238 2.94 8.40 -12.48
CA VAL A 238 2.27 9.59 -11.94
C VAL A 238 3.30 10.53 -11.33
N GLY A 239 3.27 11.79 -11.74
CA GLY A 239 4.15 12.85 -11.24
C GLY A 239 3.77 13.36 -9.84
N HIS A 240 3.90 14.66 -9.65
CA HIS A 240 3.73 15.33 -8.36
C HIS A 240 2.51 16.25 -8.33
N TYR A 241 1.95 16.48 -7.14
CA TYR A 241 0.85 17.43 -6.92
C TYR A 241 -0.40 17.17 -7.78
N THR A 242 -0.61 15.93 -8.18
CA THR A 242 -1.76 15.51 -8.98
C THR A 242 -2.96 15.22 -8.09
N ILE A 243 -4.15 15.31 -8.67
CA ILE A 243 -5.41 15.04 -7.97
C ILE A 243 -6.22 14.04 -8.78
N PHE A 244 -6.58 12.93 -8.15
CA PHE A 244 -7.49 11.93 -8.68
C PHE A 244 -8.79 11.99 -7.88
N GLY A 245 -9.88 12.37 -8.53
CA GLY A 245 -11.22 12.35 -7.96
C GLY A 245 -11.71 10.91 -7.74
N ASN A 246 -12.86 10.78 -7.07
CA ASN A 246 -13.42 9.47 -6.74
C ASN A 246 -13.55 8.59 -7.98
N ALA A 247 -13.10 7.34 -7.91
CA ALA A 247 -13.13 6.39 -9.02
C ALA A 247 -12.46 6.90 -10.32
N ALA A 248 -11.43 7.76 -10.20
CA ALA A 248 -10.56 8.06 -11.33
C ALA A 248 -9.66 6.85 -11.62
N THR A 249 -9.70 6.36 -12.86
CA THR A 249 -9.12 5.05 -13.23
C THR A 249 -8.09 5.22 -14.34
N LEU A 250 -6.86 4.76 -14.09
CA LEU A 250 -5.82 4.66 -15.10
C LEU A 250 -5.71 3.23 -15.62
N GLY A 251 -5.74 3.05 -16.93
CA GLY A 251 -5.32 1.81 -17.58
C GLY A 251 -3.79 1.66 -17.59
N GLY A 252 -3.30 0.50 -18.04
CA GLY A 252 -1.87 0.20 -18.03
C GLY A 252 -1.01 1.21 -18.81
N HIS A 253 0.22 1.43 -18.36
CA HIS A 253 1.21 2.30 -19.04
C HIS A 253 0.81 3.77 -19.18
N VAL A 254 -0.13 4.27 -18.38
CA VAL A 254 -0.54 5.68 -18.43
C VAL A 254 0.49 6.57 -17.74
N ARG A 255 0.81 7.71 -18.38
CA ARG A 255 1.65 8.75 -17.79
C ARG A 255 0.81 9.95 -17.40
N VAL A 256 0.87 10.36 -16.14
CA VAL A 256 0.21 11.56 -15.61
C VAL A 256 1.28 12.51 -15.10
N GLU A 257 1.34 13.71 -15.66
CA GLU A 257 2.36 14.70 -15.31
C GLU A 257 1.91 15.63 -14.18
N ASP A 258 2.86 16.40 -13.67
CA ASP A 258 2.69 17.23 -12.49
C ASP A 258 1.48 18.16 -12.57
N TYR A 259 0.81 18.33 -11.42
CA TYR A 259 -0.35 19.21 -11.26
C TYR A 259 -1.57 18.87 -12.11
N ALA A 260 -1.57 17.74 -12.82
CA ALA A 260 -2.75 17.28 -13.54
C ALA A 260 -3.87 16.92 -12.56
N THR A 261 -5.12 17.12 -12.99
CA THR A 261 -6.32 16.71 -12.24
C THR A 261 -7.15 15.78 -13.10
N ILE A 262 -7.48 14.61 -12.56
CA ILE A 262 -8.40 13.64 -13.16
C ILE A 262 -9.64 13.60 -12.29
N SER A 263 -10.71 14.27 -12.71
CA SER A 263 -11.93 14.39 -11.91
C SER A 263 -12.67 13.06 -11.77
N ALA A 264 -13.61 13.02 -10.83
CA ALA A 264 -14.34 11.81 -10.45
C ALA A 264 -14.96 11.06 -11.64
N PHE A 265 -14.97 9.72 -11.54
CA PHE A 265 -15.52 8.78 -12.51
C PHE A 265 -14.93 8.89 -13.92
N SER A 266 -13.69 9.39 -14.03
CA SER A 266 -13.00 9.52 -15.32
C SER A 266 -12.01 8.40 -15.53
N GLY A 267 -11.93 7.89 -16.75
CA GLY A 267 -11.00 6.84 -17.15
C GLY A 267 -9.94 7.36 -18.12
N VAL A 268 -8.70 6.89 -17.97
CA VAL A 268 -7.62 7.11 -18.93
C VAL A 268 -7.20 5.77 -19.52
N HIS A 269 -7.40 5.62 -20.82
CA HIS A 269 -7.11 4.38 -21.52
C HIS A 269 -5.59 4.12 -21.57
N GLN A 270 -5.21 2.84 -21.63
CA GLN A 270 -3.81 2.40 -21.66
C GLN A 270 -2.95 3.17 -22.66
N PHE A 271 -1.69 3.42 -22.28
CA PHE A 271 -0.66 4.18 -23.01
C PHE A 271 -0.98 5.67 -23.27
N CYS A 272 -2.11 6.21 -22.80
CA CYS A 272 -2.37 7.65 -22.92
C CYS A 272 -1.49 8.45 -21.95
N ARG A 273 -1.29 9.72 -22.30
CA ARG A 273 -0.60 10.70 -21.46
C ARG A 273 -1.55 11.82 -21.04
N VAL A 274 -1.42 12.27 -19.79
CA VAL A 274 -2.10 13.44 -19.24
C VAL A 274 -1.04 14.49 -18.91
N GLY A 275 -0.99 15.56 -19.70
CA GLY A 275 0.05 16.57 -19.60
C GLY A 275 -0.03 17.44 -18.33
N ARG A 276 1.07 18.11 -17.99
CA ARG A 276 1.16 18.96 -16.79
C ARG A 276 0.02 19.97 -16.73
N TYR A 277 -0.54 20.20 -15.54
CA TYR A 277 -1.68 21.11 -15.32
C TYR A 277 -2.94 20.83 -16.18
N ALA A 278 -3.03 19.67 -16.85
CA ALA A 278 -4.24 19.28 -17.55
C ALA A 278 -5.38 19.07 -16.54
N PHE A 279 -6.60 19.34 -16.98
CA PHE A 279 -7.80 19.14 -16.20
C PHE A 279 -8.75 18.23 -16.98
N ILE A 280 -8.95 17.02 -16.48
CA ILE A 280 -9.96 16.10 -16.99
C ILE A 280 -11.26 16.34 -16.23
N GLY A 281 -12.33 16.70 -16.94
CA GLY A 281 -13.65 16.87 -16.33
C GLY A 281 -14.25 15.54 -15.88
N GLY A 282 -15.17 15.57 -14.91
CA GLY A 282 -15.78 14.34 -14.39
C GLY A 282 -16.51 13.53 -15.47
N PHE A 283 -16.63 12.22 -15.24
CA PHE A 283 -17.27 11.29 -16.18
C PHE A 283 -16.67 11.29 -17.60
N SER A 284 -15.36 11.57 -17.71
CA SER A 284 -14.68 11.62 -19.01
C SER A 284 -13.92 10.34 -19.31
N VAL A 285 -13.85 9.95 -20.59
CA VAL A 285 -13.05 8.80 -21.05
C VAL A 285 -11.98 9.29 -22.03
N ILE A 286 -10.73 9.25 -21.57
CA ILE A 286 -9.55 9.70 -22.31
C ILE A 286 -9.00 8.54 -23.13
N THR A 287 -9.17 8.57 -24.45
CA THR A 287 -8.68 7.55 -25.40
C THR A 287 -7.49 8.00 -26.25
N LYS A 288 -7.10 9.27 -26.08
CA LYS A 288 -5.99 9.99 -26.73
C LYS A 288 -5.33 10.89 -25.71
N ASP A 289 -4.12 11.36 -25.98
CA ASP A 289 -3.41 12.19 -25.00
C ASP A 289 -4.18 13.48 -24.66
N ALA A 290 -4.28 13.77 -23.37
CA ALA A 290 -4.85 14.99 -22.82
C ALA A 290 -3.75 16.06 -22.71
N LEU A 291 -3.97 17.20 -23.37
CA LEU A 291 -2.92 18.20 -23.53
C LEU A 291 -2.57 18.96 -22.23
N PRO A 292 -1.29 19.36 -22.06
CA PRO A 292 -0.85 20.17 -20.93
C PRO A 292 -1.61 21.48 -20.80
N PHE A 293 -1.94 21.91 -19.59
CA PHE A 293 -2.64 23.17 -19.32
C PHE A 293 -4.07 23.25 -19.90
N ALA A 294 -4.62 22.17 -20.47
CA ALA A 294 -5.91 22.17 -21.14
C ALA A 294 -7.00 21.47 -20.34
N ARG A 295 -8.26 21.80 -20.65
CA ARG A 295 -9.44 21.09 -20.18
C ARG A 295 -9.86 20.06 -21.22
N THR A 296 -10.00 18.81 -20.80
CA THR A 296 -10.40 17.68 -21.63
C THR A 296 -11.64 17.02 -21.00
N VAL A 297 -12.74 16.94 -21.73
CA VAL A 297 -14.04 16.51 -21.18
C VAL A 297 -14.81 15.61 -22.16
N GLY A 298 -15.56 14.65 -21.65
CA GLY A 298 -16.57 13.85 -22.36
C GLY A 298 -16.22 12.37 -22.53
N ASN A 299 -17.18 11.57 -23.02
CA ASN A 299 -16.98 10.16 -23.38
C ASN A 299 -16.58 10.06 -24.86
N ARG A 300 -15.36 9.61 -25.15
CA ARG A 300 -14.49 10.08 -26.25
C ARG A 300 -14.11 11.55 -26.07
N ALA A 301 -13.39 11.81 -24.98
CA ALA A 301 -13.10 13.15 -24.52
C ALA A 301 -12.37 14.00 -25.57
N ARG A 302 -12.70 15.29 -25.59
CA ARG A 302 -12.05 16.28 -26.45
C ARG A 302 -11.53 17.45 -25.64
N ILE A 303 -10.53 18.13 -26.21
CA ILE A 303 -9.94 19.33 -25.63
C ILE A 303 -10.85 20.53 -25.90
N TYR A 304 -11.29 21.21 -24.85
CA TYR A 304 -12.16 22.39 -24.91
C TYR A 304 -11.41 23.73 -24.82
N GLY A 305 -10.12 23.70 -24.52
CA GLY A 305 -9.26 24.87 -24.42
C GLY A 305 -8.56 24.99 -23.07
N LEU A 306 -7.97 26.15 -22.80
CA LEU A 306 -7.08 26.36 -21.65
C LEU A 306 -7.77 26.20 -20.29
N ASN A 307 -7.09 25.54 -19.34
CA ASN A 307 -7.42 25.48 -17.92
C ASN A 307 -7.06 26.81 -17.22
N THR A 308 -7.68 27.89 -17.67
CA THR A 308 -7.34 29.25 -17.21
C THR A 308 -7.45 29.39 -15.68
N ILE A 309 -8.49 28.81 -15.07
CA ILE A 309 -8.70 28.87 -13.62
C ILE A 309 -7.54 28.19 -12.88
N GLY A 310 -7.13 27.00 -13.32
CA GLY A 310 -6.00 26.27 -12.71
C GLY A 310 -4.69 27.05 -12.80
N LEU A 311 -4.41 27.64 -13.97
CA LEU A 311 -3.18 28.43 -14.17
C LEU A 311 -3.15 29.70 -13.31
N VAL A 312 -4.27 30.42 -13.21
CA VAL A 312 -4.38 31.61 -12.36
C VAL A 312 -4.17 31.26 -10.88
N ARG A 313 -4.79 30.18 -10.40
CA ARG A 313 -4.59 29.69 -9.01
C ARG A 313 -3.14 29.29 -8.73
N ARG A 314 -2.42 28.83 -9.75
CA ARG A 314 -0.99 28.49 -9.68
C ARG A 314 -0.07 29.66 -9.99
N LYS A 315 -0.61 30.89 -10.06
CA LYS A 315 0.14 32.14 -10.22
C LYS A 315 1.00 32.20 -11.51
N PHE A 316 0.54 31.56 -12.59
CA PHE A 316 1.15 31.78 -13.90
C PHE A 316 1.04 33.25 -14.32
N SER A 317 2.04 33.74 -15.05
CA SER A 317 2.06 35.12 -15.53
C SER A 317 0.90 35.37 -16.51
N GLN A 318 0.37 36.60 -16.52
CA GLN A 318 -0.68 36.97 -17.47
C GLN A 318 -0.21 36.85 -18.93
N ASP A 319 1.08 37.12 -19.18
CA ASP A 319 1.71 36.94 -20.49
C ASP A 319 1.72 35.46 -20.93
N SER A 320 2.20 34.53 -20.08
CA SER A 320 2.19 33.09 -20.39
C SER A 320 0.77 32.57 -20.62
N ILE A 321 -0.20 33.00 -19.80
CA ILE A 321 -1.61 32.63 -19.98
C ILE A 321 -2.16 33.17 -21.30
N ALA A 322 -1.84 34.41 -21.68
CA ALA A 322 -2.29 35.00 -22.94
C ALA A 322 -1.69 34.26 -24.16
N LYS A 323 -0.39 33.95 -24.12
CA LYS A 323 0.31 33.17 -25.15
C LYS A 323 -0.27 31.77 -25.30
N LEU A 324 -0.44 31.05 -24.19
CA LEU A 324 -1.09 29.74 -24.17
C LEU A 324 -2.51 29.80 -24.73
N ARG A 325 -3.31 30.79 -24.33
CA ARG A 325 -4.68 30.97 -24.83
C ARG A 325 -4.71 31.13 -26.36
N ARG A 326 -3.79 31.91 -26.92
CA ARG A 326 -3.68 32.11 -28.37
C ARG A 326 -3.16 30.85 -29.08
N ALA A 327 -2.18 30.15 -28.51
CA ALA A 327 -1.70 28.86 -29.05
C ALA A 327 -2.82 27.81 -29.09
N TYR A 328 -3.60 27.66 -28.00
CA TYR A 328 -4.75 26.77 -27.95
C TYR A 328 -5.85 27.15 -28.94
N ARG A 329 -6.07 28.44 -29.18
CA ARG A 329 -7.00 28.90 -30.21
C ARG A 329 -6.56 28.42 -31.59
N ILE A 330 -5.27 28.53 -31.91
CA ILE A 330 -4.71 28.04 -33.18
C ILE A 330 -4.88 26.51 -33.30
N LEU A 331 -4.56 25.77 -32.22
CA LEU A 331 -4.70 24.30 -32.18
C LEU A 331 -6.14 23.83 -32.44
N LEU A 332 -7.15 24.54 -31.92
CA LEU A 332 -8.56 24.12 -32.04
C LEU A 332 -9.19 24.45 -33.41
N HIS A 333 -8.63 25.39 -34.17
CA HIS A 333 -9.19 25.84 -35.45
C HIS A 333 -8.42 25.36 -36.69
N SER A 334 -7.22 24.80 -36.50
CA SER A 334 -6.38 24.32 -37.60
C SER A 334 -6.14 22.81 -37.54
N ASN A 335 -5.75 22.21 -38.67
CA ASN A 335 -5.15 20.87 -38.65
C ASN A 335 -3.89 20.90 -37.76
N THR A 336 -3.66 19.83 -36.99
CA THR A 336 -2.59 19.76 -35.98
C THR A 336 -1.22 20.15 -36.55
N SER A 337 -0.80 19.60 -37.69
CA SER A 337 0.53 19.88 -38.27
C SER A 337 0.67 21.35 -38.68
N ARG A 338 -0.40 21.92 -39.26
CA ARG A 338 -0.45 23.35 -39.63
C ARG A 338 -0.47 24.25 -38.40
N ALA A 339 -1.19 23.87 -37.36
CA ALA A 339 -1.27 24.60 -36.10
C ALA A 339 0.10 24.68 -35.42
N LEU A 340 0.82 23.56 -35.34
CA LEU A 340 2.19 23.52 -34.78
C LEU A 340 3.13 24.44 -35.56
N ALA A 341 3.16 24.32 -36.90
CA ALA A 341 4.01 25.16 -37.74
C ALA A 341 3.67 26.66 -37.62
N GLN A 342 2.41 27.01 -37.42
CA GLN A 342 1.99 28.39 -37.18
C GLN A 342 2.46 28.90 -35.81
N ILE A 343 2.31 28.09 -34.76
CA ILE A 343 2.71 28.45 -33.39
C ILE A 343 4.22 28.71 -33.33
N GLU A 344 5.03 27.86 -33.98
CA GLU A 344 6.49 27.97 -33.94
C GLU A 344 7.02 29.18 -34.71
N LYS A 345 6.37 29.56 -35.82
CA LYS A 345 6.76 30.74 -36.60
C LYS A 345 6.37 32.06 -35.91
N ASP A 346 5.36 32.02 -35.04
CA ASP A 346 4.88 33.21 -34.34
C ASP A 346 5.76 33.54 -33.13
N ARG A 347 6.73 34.45 -33.33
CA ARG A 347 7.65 34.91 -32.27
C ARG A 347 6.92 35.47 -31.04
N THR A 348 5.68 35.97 -31.21
CA THR A 348 4.90 36.51 -30.07
C THR A 348 4.36 35.42 -29.16
N LEU A 349 4.36 34.15 -29.59
CA LEU A 349 3.94 32.99 -28.80
C LEU A 349 5.09 32.29 -28.08
N GLN A 350 6.33 32.75 -28.26
CA GLN A 350 7.49 32.12 -27.65
C GLN A 350 7.46 32.29 -26.13
N CYS A 351 7.29 31.16 -25.44
CA CYS A 351 7.53 30.97 -24.02
C CYS A 351 7.70 29.46 -23.73
N ALA A 352 8.26 29.13 -22.57
CA ALA A 352 8.53 27.74 -22.20
C ALA A 352 7.27 26.87 -22.19
N GLU A 353 6.14 27.42 -21.75
CA GLU A 353 4.87 26.69 -21.67
C GLU A 353 4.29 26.35 -23.04
N VAL A 354 4.36 27.28 -24.00
CA VAL A 354 3.88 27.03 -25.36
C VAL A 354 4.79 26.02 -26.07
N GLN A 355 6.11 26.15 -25.91
CA GLN A 355 7.07 25.18 -26.46
C GLN A 355 6.78 23.77 -25.91
N TYR A 356 6.49 23.68 -24.62
CA TYR A 356 6.13 22.41 -24.00
C TYR A 356 4.90 21.74 -24.63
N VAL A 357 3.85 22.51 -24.94
CA VAL A 357 2.65 21.99 -25.62
C VAL A 357 3.01 21.43 -27.00
N VAL A 358 3.87 22.12 -27.75
CA VAL A 358 4.34 21.67 -29.08
C VAL A 358 5.09 20.35 -28.97
N ASP A 359 6.04 20.25 -28.04
CA ASP A 359 6.87 19.05 -27.84
C ASP A 359 6.04 17.86 -27.35
N PHE A 360 5.06 18.12 -26.48
CA PHE A 360 4.12 17.11 -26.02
C PHE A 360 3.30 16.54 -27.18
N ILE A 361 2.77 17.39 -28.07
CA ILE A 361 2.00 16.93 -29.23
C ILE A 361 2.87 16.11 -30.17
N ARG A 362 4.10 16.55 -30.44
CA ARG A 362 5.03 15.86 -31.36
C ARG A 362 5.44 14.48 -30.88
N SER A 363 5.62 14.32 -29.58
CA SER A 363 6.02 13.05 -28.97
C SER A 363 4.84 12.08 -28.74
N SER A 364 3.62 12.42 -29.19
CA SER A 364 2.43 11.60 -28.96
C SER A 364 2.36 10.37 -29.87
N SER A 365 2.27 9.19 -29.26
CA SER A 365 2.04 7.92 -29.94
C SER A 365 0.54 7.61 -30.14
N ARG A 366 -0.34 8.12 -29.26
CA ARG A 366 -1.80 7.92 -29.33
C ARG A 366 -2.53 9.03 -30.09
N GLY A 367 -1.84 10.11 -30.42
CA GLY A 367 -2.41 11.33 -30.95
C GLY A 367 -3.23 12.11 -29.92
N VAL A 368 -3.82 13.22 -30.36
CA VAL A 368 -4.51 14.20 -29.49
C VAL A 368 -5.96 14.44 -29.93
N GLY A 369 -6.86 14.55 -28.96
CA GLY A 369 -8.32 14.70 -29.18
C GLY A 369 -8.80 16.15 -29.29
N LEU A 370 -8.38 16.89 -30.31
CA LEU A 370 -8.78 18.31 -30.47
C LEU A 370 -10.26 18.43 -30.87
N ARG A 371 -11.05 19.26 -30.17
CA ARG A 371 -12.42 19.60 -30.59
C ARG A 371 -12.35 20.52 -31.79
N ARG A 372 -12.68 19.99 -32.97
CA ARG A 372 -12.86 20.79 -34.18
C ARG A 372 -14.31 21.28 -34.29
N PRO A 373 -14.56 22.50 -34.80
CA PRO A 373 -15.89 22.91 -35.23
C PRO A 373 -16.42 21.91 -36.26
N SER A 374 -17.70 21.54 -36.19
CA SER A 374 -18.35 20.76 -37.24
C SER A 374 -18.43 21.61 -38.52
N ARG A 375 -17.89 21.10 -39.63
CA ARG A 375 -18.25 21.59 -40.97
C ARG A 375 -19.71 21.20 -41.23
N ARG A 376 -20.67 22.06 -40.86
CA ARG A 376 -22.04 22.20 -41.41
C ARG A 376 -22.92 22.97 -40.43
N LEU A 377 -23.24 24.22 -40.79
CA LEU A 377 -24.54 24.89 -40.71
C LEU A 377 -24.47 26.34 -41.24
N ASP A 378 -23.70 26.59 -42.32
CA ASP A 378 -23.68 27.87 -43.06
C ASP A 378 -23.79 27.62 -44.59
N GLU A 379 -24.52 26.56 -44.99
CA GLU A 379 -24.82 26.27 -46.41
C GLU A 379 -26.31 25.87 -46.58
N SER A 380 -27.22 26.61 -45.93
CA SER A 380 -28.66 26.50 -46.20
C SER A 380 -29.34 27.86 -46.00
N GLY A 381 -28.86 28.86 -46.73
CA GLY A 381 -29.41 30.20 -46.74
C GLY A 381 -29.05 30.90 -48.03
N GLU A 382 -29.46 30.31 -49.16
CA GLU A 382 -29.62 30.95 -50.47
C GLU A 382 -30.24 29.90 -51.41
N ASP A 383 -31.57 29.90 -51.47
CA ASP A 383 -32.44 29.84 -52.67
C ASP A 383 -33.91 29.56 -52.27
#